data_AF-W2DB70-F1
#
_entry.id   AF-W2DB70-F1
#
_cell.length_a   1.000
_cell.length_b   1.000
_cell.length_c   1.000
_cell.angle_alpha   90.00
_cell.angle_beta   90.00
_cell.angle_gamma   90.00
#
_symmetry.space_group_name_H-M   'P 1'
#
loop_
_entity.id
_entity.type
_entity.pdbx_description
1 polymer ?
#
loop_
_entity_poly.entity_id
_entity_poly.type
_entity_poly.pdbx_seq_one_letter_code
_entity_poly.pdbx_strand_id
1 'polypeptide(L)'
;MVSFHTNDNVTPEQAKQIVKELYEQTHNLSNRKYALGVHIDTDEVHVHIVWALKDFNGKCYNVSNDYRVIERECEKLEQKYNLIVPENRISRDMDELDKIKELTLQDKKDIINKKYKDKHPSTKERMLDVRGVISNKKQMKDALSDFLNNASSPSDFINQITENGFNVIHNGKSSFSIQHEDQIFKASELGLSYKTLKAKLGDDTGFEQTLKNKHNVKEYENCSIASTEAEPDYMKKIKPNSVLATKFKFIQHSDKVEYFYNSASSKKSFEYYKDPSKVSFHDLSRQSAKAGIQRLVADAKPPQSFTVNGPDYFKKNVWLEFQLMGLEAKGFKLEGYKPTPADLDELKKIQEQYASMNADCMTIRTPIPPTSG
;
A
#
# COMPACT_ATOMS: atom_id res chain seq x y z
N MET A 1 -7.60 21.10 -1.00
CA MET A 1 -8.75 20.93 -0.10
C MET A 1 -8.50 21.81 1.10
N VAL A 2 -9.55 22.44 1.62
CA VAL A 2 -9.50 23.26 2.84
C VAL A 2 -10.61 22.75 3.75
N SER A 3 -10.30 22.48 5.01
CA SER A 3 -11.28 22.05 6.01
C SER A 3 -11.43 23.12 7.08
N PHE A 4 -12.62 23.18 7.67
CA PHE A 4 -12.95 24.02 8.82
C PHE A 4 -13.12 23.13 10.05
N HIS A 5 -12.73 23.61 11.22
CA HIS A 5 -12.84 22.83 12.44
C HIS A 5 -14.33 22.55 12.74
N THR A 6 -14.69 21.39 13.29
CA THR A 6 -16.10 21.03 13.58
C THR A 6 -16.84 22.05 14.46
N ASN A 7 -16.10 22.79 15.29
CA ASN A 7 -16.65 23.85 16.14
C ASN A 7 -16.66 25.24 15.48
N ASP A 8 -16.13 25.38 14.26
CA ASP A 8 -16.32 26.60 13.46
C ASP A 8 -17.76 26.59 12.94
N ASN A 9 -18.57 27.58 13.34
CA ASN A 9 -19.95 27.71 12.87
C ASN A 9 -20.01 28.30 11.46
N VAL A 10 -19.48 27.57 10.48
CA VAL A 10 -19.32 28.00 9.09
C VAL A 10 -20.35 27.30 8.21
N THR A 11 -21.20 28.09 7.55
CA THR A 11 -22.15 27.58 6.55
C THR A 11 -21.43 27.15 5.26
N PRO A 12 -22.00 26.25 4.44
CA PRO A 12 -21.41 25.86 3.16
C PRO A 12 -21.08 27.04 2.24
N GLU A 13 -21.94 28.06 2.22
CA GLU A 13 -21.76 29.27 1.43
C GLU A 13 -20.59 30.11 1.95
N GLN A 14 -20.47 30.26 3.27
CA GLN A 14 -19.32 30.91 3.90
C GLN A 14 -18.03 30.14 3.65
N ALA A 15 -18.04 28.82 3.80
CA ALA A 15 -16.89 27.96 3.53
C ALA A 15 -16.39 28.15 2.08
N LYS A 16 -17.32 28.11 1.11
CA LYS A 16 -17.00 28.38 -0.30
C LYS A 16 -16.41 29.77 -0.51
N GLN A 17 -16.97 30.79 0.14
CA GLN A 17 -16.51 32.17 0.00
C GLN A 17 -15.11 32.37 0.59
N ILE A 18 -14.85 31.85 1.80
CA ILE A 18 -13.54 31.92 2.46
C ILE A 18 -12.48 31.22 1.61
N VAL A 19 -12.79 30.04 1.07
CA VAL A 19 -11.86 29.28 0.22
C VAL A 19 -11.62 29.98 -1.11
N LYS A 20 -12.66 30.58 -1.70
CA LYS A 20 -12.48 31.42 -2.90
C LYS A 20 -11.55 32.59 -2.61
N GLU A 21 -11.71 33.27 -1.47
CA GLU A 21 -10.83 34.39 -1.07
C GLU A 21 -9.39 33.92 -0.86
N LEU A 22 -9.17 32.81 -0.14
CA LEU A 22 -7.85 32.23 0.05
C LEU A 22 -7.12 32.00 -1.27
N TYR A 23 -7.77 31.31 -2.20
CA TYR A 23 -7.15 30.96 -3.47
C TYR A 23 -7.09 32.14 -4.45
N GLU A 24 -7.96 33.15 -4.33
CA GLU A 24 -7.80 34.42 -5.04
C GLU A 24 -6.47 35.08 -4.65
N GLN A 25 -6.21 35.22 -3.34
CA GLN A 25 -5.00 35.87 -2.82
C GLN A 25 -3.71 35.08 -3.13
N THR A 26 -3.79 33.75 -3.14
CA THR A 26 -2.60 32.89 -3.23
C THR A 26 -2.33 32.36 -4.64
N HIS A 27 -3.35 32.28 -5.49
CA HIS A 27 -3.27 31.67 -6.82
C HIS A 27 -3.86 32.54 -7.95
N ASN A 28 -4.44 33.71 -7.64
CA ASN A 28 -5.07 34.60 -8.61
C ASN A 28 -6.17 33.86 -9.41
N LEU A 29 -7.14 33.30 -8.68
CA LEU A 29 -8.23 32.50 -9.27
C LEU A 29 -9.02 33.26 -10.33
N SER A 30 -9.22 34.57 -10.18
CA SER A 30 -9.93 35.40 -11.15
C SER A 30 -9.29 35.35 -12.55
N ASN A 31 -7.99 35.08 -12.62
CA ASN A 31 -7.26 34.91 -13.88
C ASN A 31 -7.07 33.43 -14.29
N ARG A 32 -7.80 32.48 -13.69
CA ARG A 32 -7.63 31.04 -13.94
C ARG A 32 -8.97 30.33 -14.04
N LYS A 33 -8.99 29.19 -14.74
CA LYS A 33 -10.12 28.25 -14.65
C LYS A 33 -10.07 27.52 -13.31
N TYR A 34 -11.20 27.41 -12.62
CA TYR A 34 -11.30 26.66 -11.38
C TYR A 34 -12.70 26.07 -11.17
N ALA A 35 -12.80 25.08 -10.29
CA ALA A 35 -14.03 24.49 -9.79
C ALA A 35 -13.93 24.31 -8.27
N LEU A 36 -15.04 24.53 -7.57
CA LEU A 36 -15.17 24.38 -6.12
C LEU A 36 -16.33 23.41 -5.81
N GLY A 37 -16.10 22.48 -4.89
CA GLY A 37 -17.14 21.62 -4.32
C GLY A 37 -17.08 21.68 -2.80
N VAL A 38 -18.22 21.95 -2.16
CA VAL A 38 -18.34 21.98 -0.68
C VAL A 38 -18.97 20.68 -0.23
N HIS A 39 -18.36 20.06 0.77
CA HIS A 39 -18.74 18.77 1.33
C HIS A 39 -19.09 18.96 2.81
N ILE A 40 -20.22 18.38 3.20
CA ILE A 40 -20.80 18.40 4.56
C ILE A 40 -21.20 16.99 5.02
N ASP A 41 -20.72 15.98 4.30
CA ASP A 41 -20.96 14.56 4.50
C ASP A 41 -20.02 13.94 5.55
N THR A 42 -19.22 14.77 6.23
CA THR A 42 -18.30 14.41 7.32
C THR A 42 -18.47 15.36 8.50
N ASP A 43 -17.87 15.03 9.65
CA ASP A 43 -17.88 15.87 10.87
C ASP A 43 -17.29 17.28 10.68
N GLU A 44 -16.48 17.48 9.64
CA GLU A 44 -15.90 18.76 9.25
C GLU A 44 -16.46 19.24 7.90
N VAL A 45 -16.88 20.51 7.84
CA VAL A 45 -17.15 21.16 6.56
C VAL A 45 -15.83 21.32 5.83
N HIS A 46 -15.78 20.87 4.57
CA HIS A 46 -14.57 20.98 3.76
C HIS A 46 -14.87 21.33 2.31
N VAL A 47 -13.91 21.96 1.65
CA VAL A 47 -14.04 22.45 0.28
C VAL A 47 -12.92 21.86 -0.56
N HIS A 48 -13.31 21.14 -1.61
CA HIS A 48 -12.43 20.75 -2.69
C HIS A 48 -12.33 21.88 -3.70
N ILE A 49 -11.10 22.22 -4.08
CA ILE A 49 -10.83 23.13 -5.18
C ILE A 49 -9.93 22.43 -6.20
N VAL A 50 -10.25 22.61 -7.47
CA VAL A 50 -9.39 22.27 -8.59
C VAL A 50 -9.22 23.53 -9.42
N TRP A 51 -7.99 23.86 -9.81
CA TRP A 51 -7.69 25.06 -10.59
C TRP A 51 -6.65 24.75 -11.67
N ALA A 52 -6.63 25.56 -12.73
CA ALA A 52 -5.76 25.36 -13.87
C ALA A 52 -4.33 25.87 -13.60
N LEU A 53 -3.35 25.00 -13.85
CA LEU A 53 -1.92 25.30 -13.73
C LEU A 53 -1.48 26.51 -14.57
N LYS A 54 -2.12 26.77 -15.71
CA LYS A 54 -1.92 27.97 -16.54
C LYS A 54 -3.06 28.97 -16.34
N ASP A 55 -2.72 30.25 -16.24
CA ASP A 55 -3.70 31.34 -16.28
C ASP A 55 -4.13 31.67 -17.71
N PHE A 56 -5.10 32.58 -17.84
CA PHE A 56 -5.59 33.05 -19.13
C PHE A 56 -4.51 33.80 -19.94
N ASN A 57 -3.42 34.24 -19.29
CA ASN A 57 -2.25 34.82 -19.96
C ASN A 57 -1.21 33.76 -20.35
N GLY A 58 -1.48 32.48 -20.11
CA GLY A 58 -0.57 31.37 -20.41
C GLY A 58 0.56 31.15 -19.40
N LYS A 59 0.61 31.90 -18.30
CA LYS A 59 1.64 31.78 -17.26
C LYS A 59 1.34 30.59 -16.33
N CYS A 60 2.30 29.68 -16.23
CA CYS A 60 2.26 28.56 -15.30
C CYS A 60 2.43 29.05 -13.86
N TYR A 61 1.64 28.49 -12.94
CA TYR A 61 1.88 28.61 -11.50
C TYR A 61 3.10 27.76 -11.15
N ASN A 62 4.16 28.40 -10.65
CA ASN A 62 5.41 27.75 -10.25
C ASN A 62 5.99 28.45 -9.01
N VAL A 63 5.29 28.34 -7.88
CA VAL A 63 5.70 28.91 -6.59
C VAL A 63 6.34 27.81 -5.76
N SER A 64 7.60 27.99 -5.39
CA SER A 64 8.29 27.06 -4.48
C SER A 64 7.85 27.31 -3.03
N ASN A 65 7.62 26.23 -2.28
CA ASN A 65 7.10 26.28 -0.90
C ASN A 65 5.78 27.07 -0.79
N ASP A 66 4.88 26.87 -1.75
CA ASP A 66 3.55 27.48 -1.81
C ASP A 66 2.74 27.30 -0.51
N TYR A 67 2.93 26.19 0.22
CA TYR A 67 2.35 25.96 1.53
C TYR A 67 2.60 27.11 2.52
N ARG A 68 3.76 27.79 2.48
CA ARG A 68 4.04 28.95 3.37
C ARG A 68 3.15 30.13 3.03
N VAL A 69 2.94 30.37 1.74
CA VAL A 69 2.08 31.46 1.26
C VAL A 69 0.62 31.17 1.64
N ILE A 70 0.19 29.92 1.44
CA ILE A 70 -1.16 29.46 1.76
C ILE A 70 -1.43 29.53 3.26
N GLU A 71 -0.55 28.95 4.09
CA GLU A 71 -0.76 28.91 5.55
C GLU A 71 -0.80 30.31 6.17
N ARG A 72 0.05 31.23 5.72
CA ARG A 72 0.01 32.64 6.16
C ARG A 72 -1.29 33.33 5.78
N GLU A 73 -1.83 33.04 4.59
CA GLU A 73 -3.11 33.62 4.19
C GLU A 73 -4.28 32.97 4.95
N CYS A 74 -4.21 31.67 5.25
CA CYS A 74 -5.16 31.03 6.15
C CYS A 74 -5.19 31.71 7.52
N GLU A 75 -4.04 32.03 8.13
CA GLU A 75 -4.02 32.74 9.42
C GLU A 75 -4.75 34.10 9.37
N LYS A 76 -4.59 34.86 8.28
CA LYS A 76 -5.30 36.13 8.10
C LYS A 76 -6.80 35.93 7.98
N LEU A 77 -7.22 34.92 7.21
CA LEU A 77 -8.63 34.62 7.01
C LEU A 77 -9.26 34.07 8.29
N GLU A 78 -8.56 33.25 9.05
CA GLU A 78 -9.01 32.76 10.36
C GLU A 78 -9.26 33.92 11.32
N GLN A 79 -8.35 34.89 11.39
CA GLN A 79 -8.56 36.10 12.17
C GLN A 79 -9.74 36.94 11.64
N LYS A 80 -9.82 37.12 10.32
CA LYS A 80 -10.89 37.92 9.66
C LYS A 80 -12.28 37.33 9.90
N TYR A 81 -12.40 36.01 9.89
CA TYR A 81 -13.67 35.28 10.01
C TYR A 81 -13.91 34.70 11.40
N ASN A 82 -13.05 35.03 12.38
CA ASN A 82 -13.12 34.51 13.76
C ASN A 82 -13.21 32.97 13.82
N LEU A 83 -12.36 32.32 13.03
CA LEU A 83 -12.22 30.86 12.98
C LEU A 83 -11.18 30.38 13.98
N ILE A 84 -11.27 29.11 14.36
CA ILE A 84 -10.28 28.45 15.22
C ILE A 84 -8.94 28.38 14.48
N VAL A 85 -7.93 29.03 15.05
CA VAL A 85 -6.56 29.05 14.50
C VAL A 85 -5.85 27.74 14.86
N PRO A 86 -5.32 26.98 13.88
CA PRO A 86 -4.53 25.79 14.16
C PRO A 86 -3.27 26.13 14.97
N GLU A 87 -3.01 25.34 16.02
CA GLU A 87 -1.79 25.47 16.83
C GLU A 87 -0.53 25.08 16.04
N ASN A 88 -0.68 24.14 15.11
CA ASN A 88 0.40 23.52 14.34
C ASN A 88 0.42 24.08 12.90
N ARG A 89 1.39 24.94 12.58
CA ARG A 89 1.63 25.46 11.22
C ARG A 89 3.10 25.43 10.86
N ILE A 90 3.41 24.73 9.77
CA ILE A 90 4.77 24.57 9.28
C ILE A 90 5.35 25.93 8.90
N SER A 91 4.54 26.83 8.31
CA SER A 91 4.97 28.18 7.93
C SER A 91 5.47 28.98 9.13
N ARG A 92 4.73 28.96 10.24
CA ARG A 92 5.07 29.71 11.45
C ARG A 92 6.39 29.23 12.05
N ASP A 93 6.54 27.92 12.20
CA ASP A 93 7.79 27.36 12.73
C ASP A 93 8.97 27.59 11.77
N MET A 94 8.76 27.46 10.46
CA MET A 94 9.79 27.77 9.48
C MET A 94 10.19 29.24 9.50
N ASP A 95 9.23 30.16 9.71
CA ASP A 95 9.49 31.59 9.83
C ASP A 95 10.34 31.92 11.07
N GLU A 96 10.10 31.25 12.20
CA GLU A 96 10.95 31.37 13.39
C GLU A 96 12.34 30.77 13.18
N LEU A 97 12.43 29.59 12.57
CA LEU A 97 13.72 28.96 12.25
C LEU A 97 14.53 29.78 11.24
N ASP A 98 13.86 30.50 10.33
CA ASP A 98 14.52 31.39 9.38
C ASP A 98 15.21 32.59 10.02
N LYS A 99 14.84 32.96 11.26
CA LYS A 99 15.52 34.00 12.04
C LYS A 99 16.84 33.52 12.66
N ILE A 100 17.05 32.20 12.77
CA ILE A 100 18.25 31.59 13.35
C ILE A 100 19.27 31.37 12.23
N LYS A 101 20.35 32.16 12.22
CA LYS A 101 21.34 32.19 11.13
C LYS A 101 22.27 30.98 11.13
N GLU A 102 22.42 30.33 12.27
CA GLU A 102 23.33 29.20 12.51
C GLU A 102 22.77 27.88 11.95
N LEU A 103 21.46 27.80 11.71
CA LEU A 103 20.82 26.59 11.20
C LEU A 103 20.90 26.51 9.68
N THR A 104 21.39 25.38 9.17
CA THR A 104 21.33 25.10 7.73
C THR A 104 19.89 24.78 7.31
N LEU A 105 19.62 24.86 5.99
CA LEU A 105 18.31 24.46 5.45
C LEU A 105 17.96 23.00 5.80
N GLN A 106 18.97 22.13 5.91
CA GLN A 106 18.76 20.74 6.27
C GLN A 106 18.38 20.59 7.75
N ASP A 107 19.05 21.31 8.65
CA ASP A 107 18.71 21.30 10.08
C ASP A 107 17.27 21.76 10.32
N LYS A 108 16.86 22.83 9.64
CA LYS A 108 15.49 23.35 9.71
C LYS A 108 14.47 22.31 9.26
N LYS A 109 14.72 21.64 8.13
CA LYS A 109 13.87 20.56 7.63
C LYS A 109 13.80 19.40 8.61
N ASP A 110 14.90 19.01 9.23
CA ASP A 110 14.93 17.91 10.18
C ASP A 110 14.16 18.24 11.47
N ILE A 111 14.24 19.49 11.95
CA ILE A 111 13.46 19.98 13.08
C ILE A 111 11.96 19.94 12.76
N ILE A 112 11.55 20.49 11.62
CA ILE A 112 10.15 20.45 11.16
C ILE A 112 9.67 19.01 10.99
N ASN A 113 10.42 18.18 10.26
CA ASN A 113 10.07 16.78 10.05
C ASN A 113 9.95 16.00 11.35
N LYS A 114 10.71 16.35 12.39
CA LYS A 114 10.63 15.74 13.72
C LYS A 114 9.38 16.22 14.48
N LYS A 115 9.06 17.52 14.44
CA LYS A 115 7.90 18.11 15.11
C LYS A 115 6.58 17.65 14.47
N TYR A 116 6.51 17.71 13.15
CA TYR A 116 5.35 17.35 12.33
C TYR A 116 5.41 15.92 11.81
N LYS A 117 6.22 15.05 12.43
CA LYS A 117 6.28 13.65 12.02
C LYS A 117 4.88 13.07 12.23
N ASP A 118 4.17 12.92 11.12
CA ASP A 118 2.82 12.43 11.14
C ASP A 118 2.83 11.04 11.81
N LYS A 119 2.24 10.94 13.00
CA LYS A 119 2.16 9.66 13.74
C LYS A 119 1.16 8.72 13.09
N HIS A 120 0.39 9.21 12.12
CA HIS A 120 -0.57 8.41 11.40
C HIS A 120 0.13 7.37 10.51
N PRO A 121 -0.40 6.14 10.43
CA PRO A 121 0.06 5.15 9.46
C PRO A 121 0.02 5.72 8.04
N SER A 122 0.77 5.12 7.11
CA SER A 122 0.72 5.54 5.71
C SER A 122 -0.72 5.53 5.18
N THR A 123 -1.06 6.36 4.19
CA THR A 123 -2.43 6.42 3.62
C THR A 123 -2.97 5.03 3.27
N LYS A 124 -2.13 4.13 2.74
CA LYS A 124 -2.51 2.75 2.44
C LYS A 124 -2.87 1.96 3.69
N GLU A 125 -2.11 2.09 4.78
CA GLU A 125 -2.41 1.44 6.05
C GLU A 125 -3.68 2.03 6.69
N ARG A 126 -3.87 3.35 6.64
CA ARG A 126 -5.11 3.99 7.12
C ARG A 126 -6.34 3.49 6.37
N MET A 127 -6.23 3.32 5.05
CA MET A 127 -7.32 2.76 4.24
C MET A 127 -7.63 1.30 4.60
N LEU A 128 -6.63 0.52 5.03
CA LEU A 128 -6.85 -0.84 5.52
C LEU A 128 -7.54 -0.82 6.89
N ASP A 129 -7.13 0.07 7.80
CA ASP A 129 -7.74 0.24 9.12
C ASP A 129 -9.23 0.65 9.02
N VAL A 130 -9.56 1.62 8.15
CA VAL A 130 -10.97 2.00 7.87
C VAL A 130 -11.79 0.81 7.36
N ARG A 131 -11.16 -0.12 6.66
CA ARG A 131 -11.80 -1.34 6.12
C ARG A 131 -11.82 -2.50 7.11
N GLY A 132 -11.32 -2.32 8.34
CA GLY A 132 -11.19 -3.39 9.32
C GLY A 132 -10.19 -4.48 8.91
N VAL A 133 -9.30 -4.19 7.95
CA VAL A 133 -8.29 -5.13 7.44
C VAL A 133 -6.97 -4.86 8.14
N ILE A 134 -6.45 -5.85 8.86
CA ILE A 134 -5.11 -5.75 9.45
C ILE A 134 -4.08 -5.86 8.33
N SER A 135 -3.23 -4.85 8.17
CA SER A 135 -2.18 -4.88 7.15
C SER A 135 -1.12 -5.96 7.44
N ASN A 136 -0.53 -6.54 6.40
CA ASN A 136 0.59 -7.49 6.53
C ASN A 136 1.72 -6.93 7.40
N LYS A 137 1.98 -5.61 7.27
CA LYS A 137 2.97 -4.92 8.10
C LYS A 137 2.58 -4.91 9.58
N LYS A 138 1.30 -4.70 9.89
CA LYS A 138 0.78 -4.76 11.27
C LYS A 138 0.83 -6.19 11.81
N GLN A 139 0.37 -7.18 11.04
CA GLN A 139 0.48 -8.59 11.42
C GLN A 139 1.93 -8.99 11.73
N MET A 140 2.88 -8.60 10.88
CA MET A 140 4.31 -8.83 11.10
C MET A 140 4.81 -8.14 12.38
N LYS A 141 4.40 -6.89 12.65
CA LYS A 141 4.76 -6.18 13.89
C LYS A 141 4.20 -6.87 15.13
N ASP A 142 2.94 -7.27 15.07
CA ASP A 142 2.25 -7.92 16.19
C ASP A 142 2.93 -9.26 16.50
N ALA A 143 3.24 -10.05 15.46
CA ALA A 143 3.98 -11.31 15.60
C ALA A 143 5.41 -11.15 16.14
N LEU A 144 6.07 -10.02 15.84
CA LEU A 144 7.42 -9.73 16.34
C LEU A 144 7.43 -9.07 17.72
N SER A 145 6.26 -8.62 18.22
CA SER A 145 6.21 -7.77 19.41
C SER A 145 6.66 -8.51 20.67
N ASP A 146 6.26 -9.76 20.83
CA ASP A 146 6.59 -10.55 22.01
C ASP A 146 8.10 -10.81 22.09
N PHE A 147 8.74 -11.17 20.96
CA PHE A 147 10.20 -11.33 20.89
C PHE A 147 10.94 -10.03 21.20
N LEU A 148 10.43 -8.88 20.71
CA LEU A 148 11.03 -7.59 21.01
C LEU A 148 10.92 -7.22 22.50
N ASN A 149 9.82 -7.59 23.16
CA ASN A 149 9.60 -7.28 24.56
C ASN A 149 10.42 -8.18 25.50
N ASN A 150 10.72 -9.40 25.06
CA ASN A 150 11.46 -10.38 25.84
C ASN A 150 12.96 -10.41 25.52
N ALA A 151 13.41 -9.68 24.50
CA ALA A 151 14.81 -9.59 24.14
C ALA A 151 15.63 -8.80 25.18
N SER A 152 16.78 -9.35 25.54
CA SER A 152 17.78 -8.71 26.41
C SER A 152 18.74 -7.78 25.67
N SER A 153 18.87 -7.94 24.35
CA SER A 153 19.72 -7.13 23.48
C SER A 153 19.23 -7.17 22.02
N PRO A 154 19.71 -6.26 21.14
CA PRO A 154 19.46 -6.34 19.70
C PRO A 154 19.82 -7.70 19.07
N SER A 155 20.97 -8.30 19.43
CA SER A 155 21.36 -9.63 18.93
C SER A 155 20.45 -10.74 19.47
N ASP A 156 20.03 -10.64 20.73
CA ASP A 156 19.10 -11.60 21.32
C ASP A 156 17.75 -11.56 20.61
N PHE A 157 17.23 -10.37 20.28
CA PHE A 157 16.03 -10.25 19.43
C PHE A 157 16.20 -10.99 18.10
N ILE A 158 17.34 -10.84 17.42
CA ILE A 158 17.62 -11.54 16.16
C ILE A 158 17.65 -13.06 16.38
N ASN A 159 18.27 -13.53 17.45
CA ASN A 159 18.30 -14.96 17.78
C ASN A 159 16.89 -15.51 17.99
N GLN A 160 16.10 -14.86 18.85
CA GLN A 160 14.73 -15.28 19.17
C GLN A 160 13.84 -15.38 17.94
N ILE A 161 13.84 -14.37 17.06
CA ILE A 161 12.99 -14.43 15.86
C ILE A 161 13.46 -15.53 14.90
N THR A 162 14.78 -15.75 14.78
CA THR A 162 15.31 -16.81 13.91
C THR A 162 14.99 -18.21 14.40
N GLU A 163 14.98 -18.42 15.71
CA GLU A 163 14.57 -19.68 16.35
C GLU A 163 13.07 -19.94 16.21
N ASN A 164 12.27 -18.88 16.01
CA ASN A 164 10.82 -18.94 15.84
C ASN A 164 10.37 -18.80 14.37
N GLY A 165 11.22 -19.22 13.42
CA GLY A 165 10.83 -19.40 12.02
C GLY A 165 10.89 -18.16 11.13
N PHE A 166 11.29 -16.99 11.67
CA PHE A 166 11.60 -15.81 10.86
C PHE A 166 12.99 -15.94 10.25
N ASN A 167 13.17 -15.44 9.03
CA ASN A 167 14.48 -15.36 8.40
C ASN A 167 14.97 -13.93 8.41
N VAL A 168 16.26 -13.75 8.62
CA VAL A 168 16.89 -12.43 8.66
C VAL A 168 17.79 -12.29 7.46
N ILE A 169 17.56 -11.26 6.66
CA ILE A 169 18.34 -10.97 5.46
C ILE A 169 19.23 -9.77 5.77
N HIS A 170 20.49 -10.03 6.06
CA HIS A 170 21.51 -8.99 6.24
C HIS A 170 21.80 -8.25 4.91
N ASN A 171 21.60 -6.93 4.90
CA ASN A 171 21.69 -6.07 3.71
C ASN A 171 22.78 -4.97 3.82
N GLY A 172 23.60 -5.02 4.86
CA GLY A 172 24.63 -4.02 5.16
C GLY A 172 24.84 -3.88 6.67
N LYS A 173 25.87 -3.12 7.07
CA LYS A 173 26.43 -3.07 8.44
C LYS A 173 25.43 -3.28 9.61
N SER A 174 24.34 -2.52 9.62
CA SER A 174 23.26 -2.63 10.62
C SER A 174 21.86 -2.67 9.98
N SER A 175 21.83 -2.91 8.67
CA SER A 175 20.62 -2.93 7.85
C SER A 175 20.23 -4.37 7.55
N PHE A 176 18.98 -4.71 7.81
CA PHE A 176 18.45 -6.03 7.57
C PHE A 176 16.97 -5.98 7.20
N SER A 177 16.50 -7.08 6.63
CA SER A 177 15.07 -7.34 6.41
C SER A 177 14.66 -8.58 7.18
N ILE A 178 13.38 -8.66 7.53
CA ILE A 178 12.77 -9.83 8.16
C ILE A 178 11.84 -10.46 7.14
N GLN A 179 11.99 -11.78 6.96
CA GLN A 179 11.16 -12.60 6.10
C GLN A 179 10.36 -13.60 6.94
N HIS A 180 9.07 -13.68 6.72
CA HIS A 180 8.19 -14.72 7.25
C HIS A 180 7.20 -15.12 6.16
N GLU A 181 7.09 -16.41 5.87
CA GLU A 181 6.27 -16.92 4.76
C GLU A 181 6.61 -16.21 3.43
N ASP A 182 5.63 -15.62 2.73
CA ASP A 182 5.82 -14.85 1.49
C ASP A 182 6.15 -13.37 1.71
N GLN A 183 6.24 -12.92 2.96
CA GLN A 183 6.38 -11.51 3.31
C GLN A 183 7.83 -11.16 3.63
N ILE A 184 8.30 -10.05 3.08
CA ILE A 184 9.61 -9.47 3.40
C ILE A 184 9.42 -7.99 3.70
N PHE A 185 9.86 -7.55 4.87
CA PHE A 185 9.88 -6.14 5.25
C PHE A 185 11.29 -5.71 5.66
N LYS A 186 11.68 -4.49 5.27
CA LYS A 186 12.89 -3.88 5.83
C LYS A 186 12.66 -3.62 7.31
N ALA A 187 13.68 -3.85 8.13
CA ALA A 187 13.57 -3.62 9.57
C ALA A 187 13.12 -2.18 9.90
N SER A 188 13.55 -1.18 9.13
CA SER A 188 13.12 0.21 9.29
C SER A 188 11.63 0.43 9.02
N GLU A 189 11.01 -0.33 8.11
CA GLU A 189 9.57 -0.25 7.84
C GLU A 189 8.77 -0.77 9.04
N LEU A 190 9.31 -1.77 9.74
CA LEU A 190 8.73 -2.33 10.96
C LEU A 190 9.05 -1.49 12.21
N GLY A 191 9.87 -0.46 12.12
CA GLY A 191 10.36 0.26 13.30
C GLY A 191 11.34 -0.56 14.15
N LEU A 192 12.03 -1.52 13.54
CA LEU A 192 12.97 -2.45 14.15
C LEU A 192 14.40 -2.23 13.63
N SER A 193 14.71 -1.05 13.10
CA SER A 193 16.09 -0.71 12.70
C SER A 193 17.03 -0.84 13.89
N TYR A 194 18.33 -1.07 13.66
CA TYR A 194 19.32 -1.13 14.75
C TYR A 194 19.27 0.11 15.64
N LYS A 195 19.06 1.31 15.08
CA LYS A 195 18.86 2.55 15.85
C LYS A 195 17.69 2.43 16.84
N THR A 196 16.59 1.80 16.43
CA THR A 196 15.39 1.65 17.26
C THR A 196 15.56 0.52 18.28
N LEU A 197 16.16 -0.60 17.88
CA LEU A 197 16.51 -1.69 18.78
C LEU A 197 17.49 -1.21 19.86
N LYS A 198 18.55 -0.50 19.47
CA LYS A 198 19.53 0.09 20.39
C LYS A 198 18.89 1.05 21.40
N ALA A 199 17.94 1.87 20.96
CA ALA A 199 17.23 2.78 21.85
C ALA A 199 16.36 2.04 22.88
N LYS A 200 15.86 0.84 22.57
CA LYS A 200 15.00 0.05 23.46
C LYS A 200 15.78 -0.96 24.32
N LEU A 201 16.81 -1.58 23.76
CA LEU A 201 17.49 -2.76 24.30
C LEU A 201 18.96 -2.49 24.69
N GLY A 202 19.46 -1.27 24.49
CA GLY A 202 20.86 -0.91 24.74
C GLY A 202 21.79 -1.16 23.56
N ASP A 203 23.04 -0.74 23.71
CA ASP A 203 24.07 -0.90 22.67
C ASP A 203 24.55 -2.34 22.55
N ASP A 204 24.86 -2.77 21.32
CA ASP A 204 25.29 -4.13 21.03
C ASP A 204 26.32 -4.13 19.90
N THR A 205 27.59 -4.21 20.30
CA THR A 205 28.72 -4.23 19.38
C THR A 205 28.80 -5.51 18.55
N GLY A 206 28.13 -6.60 18.98
CA GLY A 206 28.06 -7.88 18.28
C GLY A 206 26.99 -7.94 17.19
N PHE A 207 26.09 -6.95 17.12
CA PHE A 207 24.89 -7.00 16.29
C PHE A 207 25.15 -7.27 14.80
N GLU A 208 26.16 -6.61 14.21
CA GLU A 208 26.53 -6.84 12.81
C GLU A 208 26.97 -8.29 12.57
N GLN A 209 27.74 -8.86 13.49
CA GLN A 209 28.20 -10.25 13.37
C GLN A 209 27.03 -11.22 13.53
N THR A 210 26.10 -10.95 14.45
CA THR A 210 24.86 -11.73 14.60
C THR A 210 24.04 -11.71 13.31
N LEU A 211 23.85 -10.55 12.69
CA LEU A 211 23.16 -10.43 11.40
C LEU A 211 23.85 -11.24 10.29
N LYS A 212 25.18 -11.20 10.20
CA LYS A 212 25.94 -12.00 9.23
C LYS A 212 25.76 -13.50 9.48
N ASN A 213 25.86 -13.93 10.74
CA ASN A 213 25.74 -15.34 11.12
C ASN A 213 24.33 -15.89 10.89
N LYS A 214 23.31 -15.04 11.06
CA LYS A 214 21.90 -15.39 10.90
C LYS A 214 21.35 -15.03 9.52
N HIS A 215 22.19 -14.57 8.59
CA HIS A 215 21.76 -14.24 7.23
C HIS A 215 21.22 -15.50 6.57
N ASN A 216 19.93 -15.49 6.26
CA ASN A 216 19.29 -16.53 5.49
C ASN A 216 18.16 -15.93 4.65
N VAL A 217 18.11 -16.31 3.38
CA VAL A 217 16.97 -16.04 2.51
C VAL A 217 16.26 -17.37 2.32
N LYS A 218 15.03 -17.47 2.83
CA LYS A 218 14.25 -18.69 2.62
C LYS A 218 13.76 -18.72 1.19
N GLU A 219 14.35 -19.64 0.43
CA GLU A 219 13.86 -20.05 -0.88
C GLU A 219 12.84 -21.17 -0.72
N TYR A 220 11.82 -21.16 -1.57
CA TYR A 220 10.75 -22.14 -1.52
C TYR A 220 10.81 -23.02 -2.75
N GLU A 221 11.21 -24.27 -2.56
CA GLU A 221 11.22 -25.26 -3.63
C GLU A 221 9.82 -25.87 -3.81
N ASN A 222 9.59 -26.43 -5.00
CA ASN A 222 8.42 -27.25 -5.32
C ASN A 222 7.05 -26.56 -5.19
N CYS A 223 7.00 -25.23 -5.18
CA CYS A 223 5.75 -24.46 -5.22
C CYS A 223 5.18 -24.47 -6.64
N SER A 224 4.09 -25.20 -6.86
CA SER A 224 3.52 -25.33 -8.20
C SER A 224 2.03 -25.61 -8.22
N ILE A 225 1.40 -25.32 -9.36
CA ILE A 225 0.05 -25.77 -9.69
C ILE A 225 0.17 -26.53 -11.01
N ALA A 226 -0.24 -27.79 -11.04
CA ALA A 226 -0.18 -28.62 -12.23
C ALA A 226 -1.58 -29.08 -12.65
N SER A 227 -1.82 -29.10 -13.96
CA SER A 227 -2.96 -29.78 -14.55
C SER A 227 -2.81 -31.29 -14.39
N THR A 228 -3.94 -31.97 -14.19
CA THR A 228 -4.04 -33.43 -14.25
C THR A 228 -4.21 -33.97 -15.68
N GLU A 229 -4.45 -33.09 -16.66
CA GLU A 229 -4.62 -33.45 -18.08
C GLU A 229 -3.37 -33.23 -18.93
N ALA A 230 -3.23 -34.06 -19.97
CA ALA A 230 -2.02 -34.19 -20.77
C ALA A 230 -1.82 -33.10 -21.83
N GLU A 231 -2.88 -32.46 -22.35
CA GLU A 231 -2.76 -31.61 -23.56
C GLU A 231 -3.59 -30.31 -23.49
N PRO A 232 -3.18 -29.30 -22.71
CA PRO A 232 -3.79 -27.97 -22.76
C PRO A 232 -3.47 -27.25 -24.09
N ASP A 233 -4.29 -26.26 -24.46
CA ASP A 233 -3.99 -25.43 -25.63
C ASP A 233 -2.91 -24.38 -25.26
N TYR A 234 -1.66 -24.59 -25.66
CA TYR A 234 -0.53 -23.72 -25.26
C TYR A 234 -0.65 -22.28 -25.75
N MET A 235 -0.50 -21.32 -24.83
CA MET A 235 -0.43 -19.87 -25.11
C MET A 235 -1.71 -19.29 -25.73
N LYS A 236 -2.89 -19.72 -25.27
CA LYS A 236 -4.13 -19.01 -25.58
C LYS A 236 -4.09 -17.55 -25.10
N LYS A 237 -4.85 -16.69 -25.77
CA LYS A 237 -4.97 -15.29 -25.39
C LYS A 237 -5.62 -15.15 -24.01
N ILE A 238 -5.05 -14.27 -23.18
CA ILE A 238 -5.58 -13.92 -21.86
C ILE A 238 -6.42 -12.66 -21.95
N LYS A 239 -7.28 -12.44 -20.94
CA LYS A 239 -8.08 -11.21 -20.86
C LYS A 239 -7.16 -9.99 -20.67
N PRO A 240 -7.30 -8.91 -21.48
CA PRO A 240 -6.41 -7.74 -21.42
C PRO A 240 -6.37 -7.04 -20.06
N ASN A 241 -7.48 -7.04 -19.32
CA ASN A 241 -7.59 -6.40 -18.01
C ASN A 241 -7.32 -7.36 -16.84
N SER A 242 -6.74 -8.54 -17.11
CA SER A 242 -6.38 -9.50 -16.06
C SER A 242 -5.17 -9.03 -15.26
N VAL A 243 -4.96 -9.61 -14.07
CA VAL A 243 -3.76 -9.33 -13.27
C VAL A 243 -2.51 -9.81 -14.01
N LEU A 244 -2.59 -10.98 -14.64
CA LEU A 244 -1.55 -11.49 -15.52
C LEU A 244 -1.14 -10.48 -16.60
N ALA A 245 -2.11 -9.92 -17.35
CA ALA A 245 -1.83 -8.99 -18.44
C ALA A 245 -1.35 -7.60 -17.97
N THR A 246 -1.87 -7.10 -16.84
CA THR A 246 -1.63 -5.72 -16.40
C THR A 246 -0.44 -5.57 -15.45
N LYS A 247 -0.08 -6.64 -14.73
CA LYS A 247 0.98 -6.60 -13.70
C LYS A 247 2.24 -7.36 -14.08
N PHE A 248 2.18 -8.21 -15.10
CA PHE A 248 3.30 -9.04 -15.51
C PHE A 248 3.65 -8.83 -16.98
N LYS A 249 4.93 -9.00 -17.26
CA LYS A 249 5.49 -9.18 -18.60
C LYS A 249 6.06 -10.59 -18.71
N PHE A 250 6.22 -11.10 -19.92
CA PHE A 250 6.72 -12.45 -20.12
C PHE A 250 7.84 -12.53 -21.15
N ILE A 251 8.67 -13.57 -21.00
CA ILE A 251 9.66 -14.01 -21.98
C ILE A 251 9.30 -15.44 -22.35
N GLN A 252 9.11 -15.69 -23.64
CA GLN A 252 8.77 -17.00 -24.16
C GLN A 252 10.03 -17.76 -24.56
N HIS A 253 10.12 -19.01 -24.11
CA HIS A 253 11.13 -20.00 -24.47
C HIS A 253 10.46 -21.18 -25.20
N SER A 254 11.25 -22.16 -25.62
CA SER A 254 10.76 -23.32 -26.39
C SER A 254 9.88 -24.28 -25.56
N ASP A 255 10.21 -24.42 -24.29
CA ASP A 255 9.61 -25.35 -23.33
C ASP A 255 8.75 -24.65 -22.26
N LYS A 256 8.99 -23.36 -22.02
CA LYS A 256 8.34 -22.58 -20.97
C LYS A 256 8.09 -21.12 -21.32
N VAL A 257 7.33 -20.44 -20.47
CA VAL A 257 7.15 -19.00 -20.47
C VAL A 257 7.45 -18.46 -19.08
N GLU A 258 8.39 -17.52 -18.99
CA GLU A 258 8.78 -16.88 -17.74
C GLU A 258 8.01 -15.58 -17.54
N TYR A 259 7.45 -15.36 -16.35
CA TYR A 259 6.69 -14.16 -16.00
C TYR A 259 7.41 -13.32 -14.94
N PHE A 260 7.50 -12.00 -15.19
CA PHE A 260 8.18 -11.02 -14.35
C PHE A 260 7.23 -9.87 -14.00
N TYR A 261 7.41 -9.28 -12.82
CA TYR A 261 6.64 -8.10 -12.42
C TYR A 261 6.97 -6.89 -13.31
N ASN A 262 5.95 -6.14 -13.72
CA ASN A 262 6.13 -4.88 -14.46
C ASN A 262 6.90 -3.83 -13.66
N SER A 263 6.67 -3.77 -12.34
CA SER A 263 7.33 -2.85 -11.42
C SER A 263 8.75 -3.27 -11.01
N ALA A 264 9.13 -4.52 -11.27
CA ALA A 264 10.41 -5.09 -10.87
C ALA A 264 10.83 -6.13 -11.91
N SER A 265 11.29 -5.66 -13.06
CA SER A 265 11.54 -6.47 -14.24
C SER A 265 12.60 -7.55 -14.08
N SER A 266 13.48 -7.43 -13.10
CA SER A 266 14.49 -8.43 -12.75
C SER A 266 13.96 -9.52 -11.81
N LYS A 267 12.80 -9.31 -11.18
CA LYS A 267 12.19 -10.27 -10.24
C LYS A 267 11.28 -11.21 -11.02
N LYS A 268 11.76 -12.44 -11.25
CA LYS A 268 10.96 -13.55 -11.77
C LYS A 268 9.89 -13.91 -10.73
N SER A 269 8.65 -14.10 -11.18
CA SER A 269 7.51 -14.42 -10.32
C SER A 269 7.12 -15.89 -10.43
N PHE A 270 6.92 -16.37 -11.66
CA PHE A 270 6.57 -17.76 -11.93
C PHE A 270 6.91 -18.10 -13.38
N GLU A 271 6.88 -19.40 -13.67
CA GLU A 271 7.14 -19.97 -14.98
C GLU A 271 5.97 -20.89 -15.33
N TYR A 272 5.57 -20.87 -16.60
CA TYR A 272 4.54 -21.74 -17.14
C TYR A 272 5.15 -22.73 -18.12
N TYR A 273 4.89 -24.02 -17.92
CA TYR A 273 5.32 -25.14 -18.74
C TYR A 273 4.12 -25.75 -19.45
N LYS A 274 4.32 -26.16 -20.71
CA LYS A 274 3.26 -26.72 -21.54
C LYS A 274 3.01 -28.22 -21.33
N ASP A 275 4.06 -28.96 -20.98
CA ASP A 275 4.06 -30.43 -20.96
C ASP A 275 4.78 -30.96 -19.70
N PRO A 276 4.03 -31.39 -18.66
CA PRO A 276 2.59 -31.17 -18.49
C PRO A 276 2.29 -29.68 -18.23
N SER A 277 1.03 -29.28 -18.40
CA SER A 277 0.59 -27.92 -18.03
C SER A 277 0.89 -27.65 -16.56
N LYS A 278 1.86 -26.78 -16.28
CA LYS A 278 2.32 -26.53 -14.92
C LYS A 278 2.76 -25.10 -14.75
N VAL A 279 2.40 -24.49 -13.64
CA VAL A 279 3.01 -23.24 -13.19
C VAL A 279 3.91 -23.51 -12.00
N SER A 280 5.17 -23.11 -12.09
CA SER A 280 6.15 -23.15 -11.01
C SER A 280 6.40 -21.74 -10.47
N PHE A 281 6.28 -21.54 -9.16
CA PHE A 281 6.31 -20.23 -8.53
C PHE A 281 7.66 -19.95 -7.85
N HIS A 282 8.17 -18.74 -8.08
CA HIS A 282 9.34 -18.15 -7.40
C HIS A 282 8.93 -17.05 -6.40
N ASP A 283 7.67 -16.61 -6.50
CA ASP A 283 7.03 -15.66 -5.61
C ASP A 283 5.65 -16.22 -5.23
N LEU A 284 5.39 -16.29 -3.92
CA LEU A 284 4.26 -17.03 -3.35
C LEU A 284 3.11 -16.12 -2.93
N SER A 285 3.17 -14.86 -3.35
CA SER A 285 2.10 -13.90 -3.09
C SER A 285 0.81 -14.28 -3.78
N ARG A 286 -0.32 -13.83 -3.21
CA ARG A 286 -1.63 -13.94 -3.85
C ARG A 286 -1.67 -13.35 -5.26
N GLN A 287 -0.92 -12.28 -5.54
CA GLN A 287 -0.87 -11.69 -6.88
C GLN A 287 -0.21 -12.64 -7.89
N SER A 288 0.92 -13.25 -7.51
CA SER A 288 1.61 -14.25 -8.31
C SER A 288 0.70 -15.48 -8.51
N ALA A 289 0.12 -16.02 -7.44
CA ALA A 289 -0.82 -17.14 -7.48
C ALA A 289 -1.99 -16.88 -8.45
N LYS A 290 -2.66 -15.73 -8.33
CA LYS A 290 -3.75 -15.33 -9.23
C LYS A 290 -3.33 -15.29 -10.69
N ALA A 291 -2.17 -14.71 -10.98
CA ALA A 291 -1.65 -14.59 -12.34
C ALA A 291 -1.30 -15.98 -12.92
N GLY A 292 -0.69 -16.86 -12.12
CA GLY A 292 -0.42 -18.25 -12.50
C GLY A 292 -1.70 -19.03 -12.79
N ILE A 293 -2.72 -18.92 -11.95
CA ILE A 293 -4.04 -19.55 -12.19
C ILE A 293 -4.68 -19.00 -13.48
N GLN A 294 -4.63 -17.68 -13.70
CA GLN A 294 -5.13 -17.07 -14.94
C GLN A 294 -4.43 -17.61 -16.19
N ARG A 295 -3.13 -17.90 -16.10
CA ARG A 295 -2.37 -18.51 -17.18
C ARG A 295 -2.82 -19.94 -17.45
N LEU A 296 -2.94 -20.77 -16.40
CA LEU A 296 -3.40 -22.16 -16.52
C LEU A 296 -4.80 -22.23 -17.12
N VAL A 297 -5.74 -21.48 -16.54
CA VAL A 297 -7.15 -21.51 -16.96
C VAL A 297 -7.37 -20.99 -18.38
N ALA A 298 -6.49 -20.12 -18.87
CA ALA A 298 -6.57 -19.66 -20.26
C ALA A 298 -6.32 -20.80 -21.26
N ASP A 299 -5.51 -21.79 -20.90
CA ASP A 299 -5.14 -22.92 -21.75
C ASP A 299 -5.99 -24.19 -21.47
N ALA A 300 -6.76 -24.16 -20.38
CA ALA A 300 -7.59 -25.23 -19.85
C ALA A 300 -8.99 -25.32 -20.50
N LYS A 301 -9.63 -26.50 -20.44
CA LYS A 301 -11.02 -26.73 -20.84
C LYS A 301 -11.77 -27.43 -19.69
N PRO A 302 -12.81 -26.83 -19.11
CA PRO A 302 -13.58 -27.49 -18.06
C PRO A 302 -14.40 -28.67 -18.64
N PRO A 303 -14.60 -29.77 -17.88
CA PRO A 303 -14.15 -29.96 -16.51
C PRO A 303 -12.66 -30.32 -16.42
N GLN A 304 -11.92 -29.71 -15.50
CA GLN A 304 -10.49 -29.96 -15.34
C GLN A 304 -10.03 -29.77 -13.90
N SER A 305 -9.11 -30.63 -13.44
CA SER A 305 -8.57 -30.58 -12.08
C SER A 305 -7.11 -30.12 -12.07
N PHE A 306 -6.80 -29.29 -11.09
CA PHE A 306 -5.44 -28.81 -10.80
C PHE A 306 -5.01 -29.27 -9.41
N THR A 307 -3.74 -29.62 -9.27
CA THR A 307 -3.14 -29.97 -7.98
C THR A 307 -2.13 -28.90 -7.57
N VAL A 308 -2.29 -28.34 -6.37
CA VAL A 308 -1.33 -27.40 -5.78
C VAL A 308 -0.34 -28.10 -4.85
N ASN A 309 0.94 -27.79 -5.02
CA ASN A 309 2.05 -28.26 -4.21
C ASN A 309 2.83 -27.08 -3.63
N GLY A 310 3.40 -27.27 -2.44
CA GLY A 310 4.13 -26.23 -1.69
C GLY A 310 3.72 -26.17 -0.21
N PRO A 311 4.21 -25.17 0.53
CA PRO A 311 3.85 -24.97 1.93
C PRO A 311 2.38 -24.52 2.07
N ASP A 312 1.80 -24.73 3.26
CA ASP A 312 0.36 -24.52 3.50
C ASP A 312 -0.09 -23.07 3.26
N TYR A 313 0.71 -22.07 3.62
CA TYR A 313 0.35 -20.67 3.34
C TYR A 313 0.30 -20.37 1.83
N PHE A 314 1.16 -21.00 1.00
CA PHE A 314 1.11 -20.85 -0.45
C PHE A 314 -0.13 -21.55 -1.01
N LYS A 315 -0.38 -22.77 -0.58
CA LYS A 315 -1.58 -23.54 -0.94
C LYS A 315 -2.87 -22.79 -0.58
N LYS A 316 -2.90 -22.16 0.59
CA LYS A 316 -3.95 -21.23 1.03
C LYS A 316 -4.12 -20.06 0.07
N ASN A 317 -3.04 -19.36 -0.28
CA ASN A 317 -3.08 -18.23 -1.21
C ASN A 317 -3.65 -18.64 -2.58
N VAL A 318 -3.25 -19.80 -3.09
CA VAL A 318 -3.79 -20.37 -4.34
C VAL A 318 -5.27 -20.68 -4.19
N TRP A 319 -5.67 -21.35 -3.11
CA TRP A 319 -7.08 -21.68 -2.84
C TRP A 319 -7.95 -20.43 -2.73
N LEU A 320 -7.53 -19.40 -1.99
CA LEU A 320 -8.26 -18.12 -1.87
C LEU A 320 -8.51 -17.49 -3.24
N GLU A 321 -7.49 -17.36 -4.09
CA GLU A 321 -7.67 -16.79 -5.42
C GLU A 321 -8.53 -17.67 -6.33
N PHE A 322 -8.42 -18.99 -6.21
CA PHE A 322 -9.25 -19.94 -6.95
C PHE A 322 -10.75 -19.73 -6.64
N GLN A 323 -11.08 -19.58 -5.35
CA GLN A 323 -12.44 -19.27 -4.88
C GLN A 323 -12.91 -17.89 -5.33
N LEU A 324 -12.09 -16.86 -5.15
CA LEU A 324 -12.41 -15.47 -5.53
C LEU A 324 -12.62 -15.30 -7.04
N MET A 325 -12.01 -16.16 -7.86
CA MET A 325 -12.21 -16.19 -9.32
C MET A 325 -13.47 -16.98 -9.74
N GLY A 326 -14.15 -17.62 -8.79
CA GLY A 326 -15.34 -18.45 -9.02
C GLY A 326 -15.06 -19.59 -10.00
N LEU A 327 -13.90 -20.24 -9.86
CA LEU A 327 -13.45 -21.27 -10.81
C LEU A 327 -14.19 -22.61 -10.64
N GLU A 328 -14.62 -22.94 -9.42
CA GLU A 328 -15.44 -24.13 -9.17
C GLU A 328 -16.77 -24.08 -9.93
N ALA A 329 -17.46 -22.94 -9.90
CA ALA A 329 -18.69 -22.72 -10.66
C ALA A 329 -18.48 -22.79 -12.19
N LYS A 330 -17.23 -22.69 -12.67
CA LYS A 330 -16.85 -22.83 -14.09
C LYS A 330 -16.41 -24.24 -14.45
N GLY A 331 -16.52 -25.20 -13.54
CA GLY A 331 -16.17 -26.60 -13.77
C GLY A 331 -14.70 -26.95 -13.50
N PHE A 332 -13.92 -26.06 -12.86
CA PHE A 332 -12.56 -26.38 -12.45
C PHE A 332 -12.51 -26.88 -11.01
N LYS A 333 -11.60 -27.81 -10.72
CA LYS A 333 -11.36 -28.32 -9.36
C LYS A 333 -9.93 -28.02 -8.95
N LEU A 334 -9.74 -27.67 -7.67
CA LEU A 334 -8.41 -27.52 -7.07
C LEU A 334 -8.23 -28.56 -5.96
N GLU A 335 -7.14 -29.30 -6.01
CA GLU A 335 -6.74 -30.32 -5.04
C GLU A 335 -5.39 -29.96 -4.39
N GLY A 336 -5.10 -30.56 -3.24
CA GLY A 336 -3.81 -30.38 -2.54
C GLY A 336 -3.85 -29.40 -1.35
N TYR A 337 -5.02 -28.82 -1.05
CA TYR A 337 -5.25 -27.99 0.12
C TYR A 337 -6.63 -28.21 0.73
N LYS A 338 -6.71 -28.25 2.07
CA LYS A 338 -7.97 -28.31 2.82
C LYS A 338 -8.07 -27.03 3.66
N PRO A 339 -9.02 -26.12 3.36
CA PRO A 339 -9.14 -24.87 4.10
C PRO A 339 -9.55 -25.10 5.55
N THR A 340 -9.04 -24.25 6.44
CA THR A 340 -9.45 -24.18 7.85
C THR A 340 -10.65 -23.24 8.02
N PRO A 341 -11.34 -23.25 9.19
CA PRO A 341 -12.38 -22.26 9.49
C PRO A 341 -11.90 -20.80 9.36
N ALA A 342 -10.66 -20.52 9.76
CA ALA A 342 -10.07 -19.19 9.63
C ALA A 342 -9.89 -18.76 8.17
N ASP A 343 -9.58 -19.69 7.27
CA ASP A 343 -9.44 -19.39 5.83
C ASP A 343 -10.79 -19.10 5.18
N LEU A 344 -11.86 -19.75 5.65
CA LEU A 344 -13.23 -19.48 5.22
C LEU A 344 -13.68 -18.09 5.67
N ASP A 345 -13.37 -17.71 6.92
CA ASP A 345 -13.66 -16.36 7.43
C ASP A 345 -12.87 -15.29 6.67
N GLU A 346 -11.61 -15.55 6.34
CA GLU A 346 -10.80 -14.65 5.53
C GLU A 346 -11.38 -14.49 4.12
N LEU A 347 -11.75 -15.60 3.47
CA LEU A 347 -12.40 -15.57 2.15
C LEU A 347 -13.66 -14.70 2.17
N LYS A 348 -14.52 -14.88 3.18
CA LYS A 348 -15.75 -14.12 3.35
C LYS A 348 -15.47 -12.62 3.51
N LYS A 349 -14.51 -12.25 4.36
CA LYS A 349 -14.09 -10.85 4.53
C LYS A 349 -13.60 -10.22 3.23
N ILE A 350 -12.81 -10.96 2.44
CA ILE A 350 -12.31 -10.47 1.14
C ILE A 350 -13.48 -10.28 0.15
N GLN A 351 -14.44 -11.20 0.14
CA GLN A 351 -15.63 -11.11 -0.72
C GLN A 351 -16.51 -9.91 -0.36
N GLU A 352 -16.78 -9.70 0.93
CA GLU A 352 -17.52 -8.54 1.44
C GLU A 352 -16.81 -7.22 1.07
N GLN A 353 -15.47 -7.20 1.18
CA GLN A 353 -14.68 -6.05 0.77
C GLN A 353 -14.80 -5.75 -0.73
N TYR A 354 -14.76 -6.76 -1.59
CA TYR A 354 -14.96 -6.54 -3.03
C TYR A 354 -16.39 -6.10 -3.35
N ALA A 355 -17.38 -6.58 -2.59
CA ALA A 355 -18.76 -6.15 -2.75
C ALA A 355 -18.94 -4.66 -2.38
N SER A 356 -18.37 -4.20 -1.25
CA SER A 356 -18.47 -2.80 -0.84
C SER A 356 -17.79 -1.84 -1.81
N MET A 357 -16.62 -2.19 -2.34
CA MET A 357 -15.93 -1.40 -3.36
C MET A 357 -16.75 -1.24 -4.65
N ASN A 358 -17.51 -2.27 -5.03
CA ASN A 358 -18.39 -2.21 -6.19
C ASN A 358 -19.67 -1.39 -5.92
N ALA A 359 -20.16 -1.40 -4.68
CA ALA A 359 -21.31 -0.58 -4.25
C ALA A 359 -20.97 0.91 -4.25
N ASP A 360 -19.80 1.29 -3.71
CA ASP A 360 -19.31 2.68 -3.70
C ASP A 360 -19.08 3.22 -5.14
N CYS A 361 -18.73 2.35 -6.09
CA CYS A 361 -18.60 2.74 -7.49
C CYS A 361 -19.97 3.01 -8.15
N MET A 362 -21.05 2.42 -7.64
CA MET A 362 -22.41 2.61 -8.16
C MET A 362 -23.08 3.87 -7.60
N THR A 363 -22.83 4.23 -6.34
CA THR A 363 -23.35 5.47 -5.74
C THR A 363 -22.75 6.74 -6.34
N ILE A 364 -21.51 6.69 -6.84
CA ILE A 364 -20.89 7.83 -7.56
C ILE A 364 -21.47 8.02 -8.98
N ARG A 365 -22.18 7.02 -9.52
CA ARG A 365 -22.69 7.02 -10.91
C ARG A 365 -24.17 7.36 -11.04
N THR A 366 -24.91 7.58 -9.96
CA THR A 366 -26.30 8.04 -10.08
C THR A 366 -26.31 9.48 -10.61
N PRO A 367 -26.89 9.75 -11.79
CA PRO A 367 -27.03 11.11 -12.30
C PRO A 367 -27.95 11.88 -11.35
N ILE A 368 -27.55 13.09 -10.99
CA ILE A 368 -28.43 14.05 -10.32
C ILE A 368 -29.65 14.25 -11.25
N PRO A 369 -30.89 14.03 -10.77
CA PRO A 369 -32.06 14.25 -11.60
C PRO A 369 -32.13 15.74 -11.98
N PRO A 370 -32.55 16.08 -13.20
CA PRO A 370 -32.60 17.45 -13.64
C PRO A 370 -33.55 18.23 -12.74
N THR A 371 -33.04 19.30 -12.13
CA THR A 371 -33.85 20.31 -11.46
C THR A 371 -34.79 20.94 -12.48
N SER A 372 -36.09 20.63 -12.37
CA SER A 372 -37.16 21.34 -13.06
C SER A 372 -37.15 22.80 -12.60
N GLY A 373 -37.09 23.71 -13.58
CA GLY A 373 -37.06 25.16 -13.38
C GLY A 373 -38.42 25.79 -13.09
#